data_AF-A0AA88R1K9-F1
#
_entry.id   AF-A0AA88R1K9-F1
#
_cell.length_a   1.000
_cell.length_b   1.000
_cell.length_c   1.000
_cell.angle_alpha   90.00
_cell.angle_beta   90.00
_cell.angle_gamma   90.00
#
_symmetry.space_group_name_H-M   'P 1'
#
loop_
_entity.id
_entity.type
_entity.pdbx_description
1 polymer ?
#
loop_
_entity_poly.entity_id
_entity_poly.type
_entity_poly.pdbx_seq_one_letter_code
_entity_poly.pdbx_strand_id
1 'polypeptide(L)'
;MDYYMETIGKFGPINLSALIQSHSKKFSCIINNPFVPWVSDVAAKHEILCAMLWIQPCTLYAIYYRFYNSLNSFPTLENPQMNVELPGLPSLCTEDLPSFILPSSSLSSFPKMLCGLFQDMKKLKWVLGNSFQELETDVIEAMDEIHPIWPIESITAGVPIIAYPQWTDQPTNAKLITDVLQIGVRLTKNQEGLLGSEEVEKCIQEIMSGPRSEEYKTNAAKLKEAAREAVADGGSSDRNIQLFVDEIIGNC
;
A
#
# COMPACT_ATOMS: atom_id res chain seq x y z
N MET A 1 -13.57 -13.35 6.58
CA MET A 1 -12.34 -12.86 5.93
C MET A 1 -11.95 -13.77 4.78
N ASP A 2 -11.78 -15.07 5.03
CA ASP A 2 -11.43 -16.06 4.00
C ASP A 2 -12.45 -16.15 2.84
N TYR A 3 -13.74 -16.31 3.16
CA TYR A 3 -14.82 -16.30 2.16
C TYR A 3 -14.80 -15.07 1.26
N TYR A 4 -14.42 -13.91 1.82
CA TYR A 4 -14.37 -12.66 1.08
C TYR A 4 -13.13 -12.61 0.15
N MET A 5 -11.95 -12.99 0.65
CA MET A 5 -10.73 -13.10 -0.16
C MET A 5 -10.92 -14.10 -1.32
N GLU A 6 -11.64 -15.19 -1.07
CA GLU A 6 -12.02 -16.17 -2.09
C GLU A 6 -12.96 -15.56 -3.14
N THR A 7 -13.99 -14.85 -2.70
CA THR A 7 -14.97 -14.20 -3.59
C THR A 7 -14.31 -13.12 -4.47
N ILE A 8 -13.49 -12.24 -3.88
CA ILE A 8 -12.79 -11.20 -4.65
C ILE A 8 -11.72 -11.79 -5.58
N GLY A 9 -11.01 -12.83 -5.15
CA GLY A 9 -10.08 -13.55 -6.02
C GLY A 9 -10.78 -14.22 -7.22
N LYS A 10 -12.04 -14.65 -7.04
CA LYS A 10 -12.84 -15.28 -8.10
C LYS A 10 -13.43 -14.27 -9.09
N PHE A 11 -14.07 -13.20 -8.61
CA PHE A 11 -14.81 -12.27 -9.46
C PHE A 11 -14.03 -11.00 -9.82
N GLY A 12 -13.07 -10.59 -8.98
CA GLY A 12 -12.24 -9.40 -9.20
C GLY A 12 -11.50 -9.41 -10.53
N PRO A 13 -10.79 -10.50 -10.89
CA PRO A 13 -10.08 -10.57 -12.16
C PRO A 13 -10.98 -10.44 -13.39
N ILE A 14 -12.17 -11.04 -13.33
CA ILE A 14 -13.16 -11.01 -14.41
C ILE A 14 -13.64 -9.57 -14.60
N ASN A 15 -14.04 -8.91 -13.51
CA ASN A 15 -14.63 -7.58 -13.56
C ASN A 15 -13.59 -6.52 -13.96
N LEU A 16 -12.36 -6.60 -13.45
CA LEU A 16 -11.28 -5.71 -13.85
C LEU A 16 -10.90 -5.90 -15.31
N SER A 17 -10.83 -7.15 -15.79
CA SER A 17 -10.57 -7.45 -17.21
C SER A 17 -11.65 -6.88 -18.12
N ALA A 18 -12.92 -7.03 -17.75
CA ALA A 18 -14.05 -6.50 -18.52
C ALA A 18 -14.00 -4.97 -18.59
N LEU A 19 -13.69 -4.31 -17.47
CA LEU A 19 -13.53 -2.86 -17.39
C LEU A 19 -12.42 -2.36 -18.32
N ILE A 20 -11.25 -3.00 -18.31
CA ILE A 20 -10.12 -2.61 -19.18
C ILE A 20 -10.52 -2.68 -20.65
N GLN A 21 -11.32 -3.68 -21.03
CA GLN A 21 -11.76 -3.90 -22.42
C GLN A 21 -12.89 -2.97 -22.84
N SER A 22 -13.81 -2.62 -21.94
CA SER A 22 -14.96 -1.76 -22.24
C SER A 22 -14.60 -0.27 -22.31
N HIS A 23 -13.51 0.13 -21.66
CA HIS A 23 -13.15 1.53 -21.55
C HIS A 23 -12.59 2.11 -22.86
N SER A 24 -13.04 3.31 -23.21
CA SER A 24 -12.61 3.99 -24.45
C SER A 24 -11.16 4.48 -24.41
N LYS A 25 -10.59 4.69 -23.22
CA LYS A 25 -9.19 5.11 -23.03
C LYS A 25 -8.32 3.92 -22.65
N LYS A 26 -7.09 3.91 -23.16
CA LYS A 26 -6.08 2.93 -22.75
C LYS A 26 -5.50 3.31 -21.39
N PHE A 27 -5.45 2.34 -20.48
CA PHE A 27 -4.76 2.48 -19.20
C PHE A 27 -3.26 2.31 -19.39
N SER A 28 -2.47 3.25 -18.87
CA SER A 28 -1.00 3.15 -18.94
C SER A 28 -0.42 2.40 -17.75
N CYS A 29 -1.10 2.41 -16.60
CA CYS A 29 -0.68 1.72 -15.40
C CYS A 29 -1.87 1.42 -14.48
N ILE A 30 -1.81 0.32 -13.72
CA ILE A 30 -2.70 -0.01 -12.62
C ILE A 30 -1.89 0.03 -11.32
N ILE A 31 -2.39 0.74 -10.30
CA ILE A 31 -1.80 0.74 -8.96
C ILE A 31 -2.66 -0.15 -8.06
N ASN A 32 -2.11 -1.23 -7.52
CA ASN A 32 -2.83 -2.19 -6.67
C ASN A 32 -2.36 -2.14 -5.20
N ASN A 33 -3.19 -2.67 -4.31
CA ASN A 33 -2.84 -2.91 -2.91
C ASN A 33 -2.28 -4.35 -2.76
N PRO A 34 -1.31 -4.61 -1.86
CA PRO A 34 -0.74 -5.96 -1.64
C PRO A 34 -1.78 -7.05 -1.35
N PHE A 35 -2.96 -6.70 -0.82
CA PHE A 35 -4.00 -7.67 -0.47
C PHE A 35 -4.84 -8.17 -1.66
N VAL A 36 -4.60 -7.66 -2.87
CA VAL A 36 -5.25 -8.12 -4.11
C VAL A 36 -4.20 -8.47 -5.17
N PRO A 37 -3.37 -9.52 -4.94
CA PRO A 37 -2.24 -9.85 -5.82
C PRO A 37 -2.66 -10.20 -7.25
N TRP A 38 -3.89 -10.73 -7.43
CA TRP A 38 -4.49 -11.06 -8.73
C TRP A 38 -4.61 -9.87 -9.69
N VAL A 39 -4.54 -8.62 -9.20
CA VAL A 39 -4.55 -7.44 -10.07
C VAL A 39 -3.35 -7.42 -11.01
N SER A 40 -2.19 -7.91 -10.54
CA SER A 40 -0.98 -8.01 -11.37
C SER A 40 -1.15 -8.98 -12.54
N ASP A 41 -1.89 -10.08 -12.35
CA ASP A 41 -2.24 -11.04 -13.41
C ASP A 41 -3.11 -10.40 -14.50
N VAL A 42 -4.11 -9.63 -14.08
CA VAL A 42 -5.01 -8.94 -15.00
C VAL A 42 -4.24 -7.88 -15.79
N ALA A 43 -3.41 -7.08 -15.11
CA ALA A 43 -2.57 -6.09 -15.75
C ALA A 43 -1.65 -6.73 -16.82
N ALA A 44 -0.96 -7.82 -16.46
CA ALA A 44 -0.11 -8.55 -17.38
C ALA A 44 -0.89 -9.11 -18.59
N LYS A 45 -2.09 -9.66 -18.38
CA LYS A 45 -2.96 -10.18 -19.45
C LYS A 45 -3.35 -9.11 -20.48
N HIS A 46 -3.48 -7.86 -20.05
CA HIS A 46 -3.83 -6.72 -20.90
C HIS A 46 -2.61 -5.89 -21.33
N GLU A 47 -1.39 -6.35 -21.05
CA GLU A 47 -0.15 -5.65 -21.36
C GLU A 47 -0.08 -4.24 -20.73
N ILE A 48 -0.72 -4.06 -19.56
CA ILE A 48 -0.71 -2.83 -18.80
C ILE A 48 0.33 -2.93 -17.68
N LEU A 49 1.09 -1.85 -17.46
CA LEU A 49 2.04 -1.79 -16.36
C LEU A 49 1.32 -1.90 -15.02
N CYS A 50 1.83 -2.69 -14.08
CA CYS A 50 1.28 -2.77 -12.73
C CYS A 50 2.28 -2.19 -11.73
N ALA A 51 1.81 -1.42 -10.76
CA ALA A 51 2.57 -0.98 -9.61
C ALA A 51 1.83 -1.35 -8.33
N MET A 52 2.55 -1.65 -7.26
CA MET A 52 1.96 -1.93 -5.96
C MET A 52 2.16 -0.77 -5.01
N LEU A 53 1.09 -0.26 -4.41
CA LEU A 53 1.13 0.63 -3.26
C LEU A 53 1.26 -0.20 -1.98
N TRP A 54 2.48 -0.27 -1.46
CA TRP A 54 2.78 -0.87 -0.16
C TRP A 54 2.37 0.07 0.96
N ILE A 55 1.28 -0.28 1.66
CA ILE A 55 0.64 0.57 2.65
C ILE A 55 1.21 0.45 4.07
N GLN A 56 2.27 -0.34 4.24
CA GLN A 56 2.98 -0.53 5.51
C GLN A 56 4.37 0.14 5.44
N PRO A 57 5.12 0.24 6.55
CA PRO A 57 6.49 0.75 6.52
C PRO A 57 7.38 -0.04 5.55
N CYS A 58 8.40 0.62 4.99
CA CYS A 58 9.39 0.00 4.11
C CYS A 58 10.16 -1.14 4.82
N THR A 59 10.32 -1.03 6.13
CA THR A 59 10.84 -2.08 7.01
C THR A 59 10.05 -3.38 6.89
N LEU A 60 8.72 -3.30 6.95
CA LEU A 60 7.88 -4.50 6.82
C LEU A 60 7.97 -5.08 5.40
N TYR A 61 8.07 -4.23 4.38
CA TYR A 61 8.31 -4.70 3.02
C TYR A 61 9.59 -5.51 2.92
N ALA A 62 10.69 -5.00 3.48
CA ALA A 62 11.99 -5.68 3.47
C ALA A 62 11.95 -7.04 4.20
N ILE A 63 11.31 -7.08 5.38
CA ILE A 63 11.13 -8.31 6.16
C ILE A 63 10.36 -9.36 5.35
N TYR A 64 9.18 -9.01 4.83
CA TYR A 64 8.37 -9.95 4.06
C TYR A 64 9.05 -10.39 2.77
N TYR A 65 9.69 -9.47 2.05
CA TYR A 65 10.39 -9.80 0.80
C TYR A 65 11.48 -10.83 1.05
N ARG A 66 12.31 -10.63 2.08
CA ARG A 66 13.41 -11.55 2.43
C ARG A 66 12.89 -12.88 2.96
N PHE A 67 11.82 -12.88 3.75
CA PHE A 67 11.19 -14.10 4.26
C PHE A 67 10.63 -14.96 3.12
N TYR A 68 9.75 -14.41 2.29
CA TYR A 68 9.05 -15.19 1.26
C TYR A 68 9.93 -15.58 0.07
N ASN A 69 11.05 -14.88 -0.13
CA ASN A 69 12.08 -15.26 -1.12
C ASN A 69 13.24 -16.06 -0.50
N SER A 70 13.15 -16.44 0.78
CA SER A 70 14.16 -17.25 1.48
C SER A 70 15.58 -16.66 1.42
N LEU A 71 15.69 -15.33 1.47
CA LEU A 71 16.98 -14.62 1.38
C LEU A 71 17.72 -14.59 2.73
N ASN A 72 16.99 -14.78 3.83
CA ASN A 72 17.51 -14.76 5.19
C ASN A 72 16.85 -15.85 6.04
N SER A 73 17.49 -16.24 7.13
CA SER A 73 16.92 -17.15 8.12
C SER A 73 15.95 -16.42 9.04
N PHE A 74 14.84 -17.07 9.35
CA PHE A 74 13.79 -16.59 10.26
C PHE A 74 13.42 -17.70 11.26
N PRO A 75 12.76 -17.36 12.40
CA PRO A 75 12.39 -18.35 13.41
C PRO A 75 11.59 -19.53 12.87
N THR A 76 11.92 -20.74 13.33
CA THR A 76 11.23 -21.99 12.96
C THR A 76 10.67 -22.70 14.19
N LEU A 77 9.95 -23.82 14.00
CA LEU A 77 9.48 -24.63 15.12
C LEU A 77 10.64 -25.23 15.93
N GLU A 78 11.75 -25.53 15.27
CA GLU A 78 12.98 -26.05 15.88
C GLU A 78 13.80 -24.96 16.57
N ASN A 79 13.71 -23.72 16.08
CA ASN A 79 14.42 -22.57 16.64
C ASN A 79 13.53 -21.31 16.70
N PRO A 80 12.59 -21.24 17.66
CA PRO A 80 11.57 -20.20 17.69
C PRO A 80 12.05 -18.86 18.26
N GLN A 81 13.22 -18.81 18.90
CA GLN A 81 13.77 -17.64 19.60
C GLN A 81 15.02 -17.08 18.90
N MET A 82 15.04 -17.22 17.58
CA MET A 82 16.12 -16.75 16.72
C MET A 82 16.05 -15.23 16.55
N ASN A 83 17.17 -14.55 16.76
CA ASN A 83 17.33 -13.18 16.31
C ASN A 83 17.54 -13.14 14.79
N VAL A 84 16.94 -12.15 14.13
CA VAL A 84 17.02 -11.95 12.69
C VAL A 84 17.84 -10.70 12.40
N GLU A 85 18.92 -10.89 11.65
CA GLU A 85 19.79 -9.83 11.16
C GLU A 85 19.48 -9.53 9.70
N LEU A 86 18.99 -8.34 9.41
CA LEU A 86 18.66 -7.89 8.06
C LEU A 86 19.44 -6.61 7.72
N PRO A 87 19.96 -6.47 6.49
CA PRO A 87 20.59 -5.22 6.05
C PRO A 87 19.65 -4.01 6.22
N GLY A 88 20.17 -2.94 6.80
CA GLY A 88 19.43 -1.70 7.05
C GLY A 88 18.45 -1.73 8.21
N LEU A 89 18.49 -2.79 9.05
CA LEU A 89 17.62 -2.94 10.22
C LEU A 89 18.44 -3.32 11.47
N PRO A 90 17.98 -2.94 12.67
CA PRO A 90 18.55 -3.47 13.91
C PRO A 90 18.30 -4.98 14.03
N SER A 91 19.04 -5.64 14.92
CA SER A 91 18.75 -7.04 15.30
C SER A 91 17.32 -7.14 15.83
N LEU A 92 16.51 -8.01 15.22
CA LEU A 92 15.11 -8.21 15.58
C LEU A 92 14.96 -9.52 16.36
N CYS A 93 14.36 -9.49 17.55
CA CYS A 93 13.96 -10.72 18.22
C CYS A 93 12.61 -11.24 17.67
N THR A 94 12.22 -12.45 18.05
CA THR A 94 10.99 -13.08 17.56
C THR A 94 9.74 -12.22 17.82
N GLU A 95 9.70 -11.49 18.93
CA GLU A 95 8.60 -10.61 19.30
C GLU A 95 8.50 -9.35 18.43
N ASP A 96 9.60 -8.94 17.79
CA ASP A 96 9.63 -7.78 16.89
C ASP A 96 9.13 -8.13 15.47
N LEU A 97 9.06 -9.42 15.15
CA LEU A 97 8.70 -9.88 13.81
C LEU A 97 7.18 -9.89 13.58
N PRO A 98 6.73 -9.68 12.34
CA PRO A 98 5.31 -9.80 12.02
C PRO A 98 4.79 -11.20 12.34
N SER A 99 3.70 -11.28 13.11
CA SER A 99 3.12 -12.56 13.52
C SER A 99 2.80 -13.51 12.35
N PHE A 100 2.55 -12.98 11.15
CA PHE A 100 2.27 -13.78 9.95
C PHE A 100 3.45 -14.61 9.43
N ILE A 101 4.68 -14.27 9.78
CA ILE A 101 5.88 -15.04 9.39
C ILE A 101 6.37 -15.96 10.52
N LEU A 102 5.76 -15.88 11.70
CA LEU A 102 6.12 -16.71 12.83
C LEU A 102 5.53 -18.12 12.71
N PRO A 103 6.26 -19.15 13.16
CA PRO A 103 5.80 -20.54 13.09
C PRO A 103 4.56 -20.82 13.96
N SER A 104 4.28 -19.95 14.94
CA SER A 104 3.09 -20.02 15.80
C SER A 104 1.81 -19.46 15.17
N SER A 105 1.89 -18.88 13.96
CA SER A 105 0.75 -18.26 13.31
C SER A 105 -0.38 -19.25 13.01
N SER A 106 -1.58 -18.99 13.52
CA SER A 106 -2.77 -19.80 13.26
C SER A 106 -3.54 -19.36 12.00
N LEU A 107 -3.07 -18.34 11.28
CA LEU A 107 -3.76 -17.78 10.11
C LEU A 107 -3.28 -18.48 8.84
N SER A 108 -4.20 -19.10 8.11
CA SER A 108 -3.86 -19.93 6.95
C SER A 108 -3.93 -19.18 5.60
N SER A 109 -4.81 -18.19 5.45
CA SER A 109 -5.05 -17.52 4.16
C SER A 109 -4.10 -16.36 3.89
N PHE A 110 -3.76 -15.56 4.91
CA PHE A 110 -2.88 -14.39 4.74
C PHE A 110 -1.46 -14.76 4.35
N PRO A 111 -0.79 -15.72 5.03
CA PRO A 111 0.55 -16.13 4.62
C PRO A 111 0.59 -16.70 3.21
N LYS A 112 -0.45 -17.44 2.78
CA LYS A 112 -0.56 -17.94 1.40
C LYS A 112 -0.69 -16.81 0.37
N MET A 113 -1.50 -15.80 0.68
CA MET A 113 -1.69 -14.63 -0.18
C MET A 113 -0.41 -13.79 -0.28
N LEU A 114 0.26 -13.51 0.85
CA LEU A 114 1.54 -12.79 0.84
C LEU A 114 2.64 -13.60 0.16
N CYS A 115 2.71 -14.91 0.37
CA CYS A 115 3.63 -15.80 -0.34
C CYS A 115 3.43 -15.69 -1.86
N GLY A 116 2.18 -15.78 -2.34
CA GLY A 116 1.87 -15.60 -3.76
C GLY A 116 2.26 -14.21 -4.30
N LEU A 117 2.01 -13.15 -3.52
CA LEU A 117 2.43 -11.78 -3.87
C LEU A 117 3.96 -11.69 -4.04
N PHE A 118 4.71 -12.07 -3.01
CA PHE A 118 6.16 -11.88 -2.95
C PHE A 118 6.93 -12.82 -3.87
N GLN A 119 6.36 -13.97 -4.23
CA GLN A 119 6.94 -14.88 -5.23
C GLN A 119 6.71 -14.42 -6.68
N ASP A 120 5.81 -13.45 -6.90
CA ASP A 120 5.41 -13.01 -8.25
C ASP A 120 5.62 -11.51 -8.50
N MET A 121 6.56 -10.93 -7.76
CA MET A 121 6.90 -9.51 -7.83
C MET A 121 7.39 -9.05 -9.21
N LYS A 122 7.87 -9.97 -10.06
CA LYS A 122 8.29 -9.69 -11.45
C LYS A 122 7.20 -9.08 -12.34
N LYS A 123 5.93 -9.21 -11.95
CA LYS A 123 4.78 -8.61 -12.66
C LYS A 123 4.57 -7.14 -12.29
N LEU A 124 5.18 -6.69 -11.20
CA LEU A 124 5.12 -5.32 -10.73
C LEU A 124 6.33 -4.56 -11.30
N LYS A 125 6.04 -3.43 -11.93
CA LYS A 125 7.06 -2.49 -12.39
C LYS A 125 7.65 -1.68 -11.24
N TRP A 126 6.82 -1.33 -10.27
CA TRP A 126 7.21 -0.51 -9.13
C TRP A 126 6.52 -0.98 -7.86
N VAL A 127 7.24 -0.87 -6.75
CA VAL A 127 6.66 -0.90 -5.41
C VAL A 127 6.77 0.50 -4.83
N LEU A 128 5.64 1.00 -4.39
CA LEU A 128 5.41 2.36 -3.99
C LEU A 128 5.12 2.34 -2.49
N GLY A 129 6.06 2.73 -1.65
CA GLY A 129 5.95 2.67 -0.19
C GLY A 129 5.20 3.87 0.37
N ASN A 130 4.24 3.66 1.26
CA ASN A 130 3.59 4.73 2.01
C ASN A 130 4.46 5.15 3.21
N SER A 131 5.66 5.64 2.93
CA SER A 131 6.66 6.12 3.88
C SER A 131 7.39 7.34 3.29
N PHE A 132 8.37 7.90 3.99
CA PHE A 132 9.28 8.94 3.48
C PHE A 132 10.75 8.52 3.68
N GLN A 133 11.60 8.88 2.72
CA GLN A 133 12.97 8.34 2.58
C GLN A 133 13.81 8.53 3.85
N GLU A 134 13.71 9.69 4.47
CA GLU A 134 14.49 10.12 5.63
C GLU A 134 14.17 9.30 6.89
N LEU A 135 12.97 8.68 6.95
CA LEU A 135 12.57 7.85 8.09
C LEU A 135 13.21 6.46 8.06
N GLU A 136 13.38 5.91 6.86
CA GLU A 136 13.70 4.49 6.63
C GLU A 136 14.89 4.34 5.67
N THR A 137 15.82 5.30 5.67
CA THR A 137 16.89 5.42 4.68
C THR A 137 17.69 4.13 4.54
N ASP A 138 18.21 3.58 5.64
CA ASP A 138 19.08 2.40 5.61
C ASP A 138 18.37 1.17 5.01
N VAL A 139 17.10 0.94 5.36
CA VAL A 139 16.35 -0.21 4.84
C VAL A 139 15.92 0.01 3.38
N ILE A 140 15.63 1.24 2.98
CA ILE A 140 15.30 1.56 1.58
C ILE A 140 16.52 1.36 0.69
N GLU A 141 17.68 1.88 1.11
CA GLU A 141 18.95 1.67 0.40
C GLU A 141 19.31 0.18 0.32
N ALA A 142 19.13 -0.56 1.41
CA ALA A 142 19.35 -2.01 1.44
C ALA A 142 18.41 -2.82 0.52
N MET A 143 17.25 -2.27 0.17
CA MET A 143 16.30 -2.89 -0.75
C MET A 143 16.58 -2.53 -2.22
N ASP A 144 17.28 -1.45 -2.51
CA ASP A 144 17.53 -0.97 -3.89
C ASP A 144 18.31 -2.00 -4.72
N GLU A 145 19.21 -2.76 -4.08
CA GLU A 145 20.01 -3.80 -4.73
C GLU A 145 19.23 -5.08 -5.08
N ILE A 146 18.10 -5.35 -4.39
CA ILE A 146 17.35 -6.61 -4.54
C ILE A 146 15.96 -6.40 -5.13
N HIS A 147 15.20 -5.45 -4.59
CA HIS A 147 13.90 -5.04 -5.11
C HIS A 147 13.53 -3.66 -4.57
N PRO A 148 13.73 -2.60 -5.36
CA PRO A 148 13.48 -1.23 -4.89
C PRO A 148 12.03 -1.03 -4.41
N ILE A 149 11.90 -0.35 -3.28
CA ILE A 149 10.66 0.27 -2.81
C ILE A 149 10.85 1.78 -2.86
N TRP A 150 9.92 2.46 -3.53
CA TRP A 150 9.98 3.89 -3.77
C TRP A 150 9.02 4.54 -2.80
N PRO A 151 9.48 5.24 -1.75
CA PRO A 151 8.59 5.99 -0.88
C PRO A 151 7.82 7.00 -1.73
N ILE A 152 6.53 6.78 -1.89
CA ILE A 152 5.61 7.76 -2.43
C ILE A 152 4.70 8.14 -1.29
N GLU A 153 4.85 9.36 -0.87
CA GLU A 153 3.89 9.96 0.04
C GLU A 153 2.64 10.25 -0.84
N SER A 154 1.77 9.24 -1.01
CA SER A 154 0.71 9.24 -2.03
C SER A 154 -0.27 10.43 -1.89
N ILE A 155 -0.47 10.92 -0.67
CA ILE A 155 -1.21 12.14 -0.37
C ILE A 155 -0.39 13.39 -0.75
N THR A 156 0.93 13.37 -0.54
CA THR A 156 1.80 14.51 -0.87
C THR A 156 2.23 14.52 -2.35
N ALA A 157 2.00 13.42 -3.08
CA ALA A 157 2.21 13.38 -4.51
C ALA A 157 1.25 14.34 -5.24
N GLY A 158 0.10 14.66 -4.61
CA GLY A 158 -0.92 15.55 -5.13
C GLY A 158 -1.80 14.88 -6.19
N VAL A 159 -2.02 13.57 -6.06
CA VAL A 159 -2.76 12.76 -7.03
C VAL A 159 -4.13 12.37 -6.45
N PRO A 160 -5.24 12.53 -7.21
CA PRO A 160 -6.54 12.04 -6.79
C PRO A 160 -6.61 10.51 -6.65
N ILE A 161 -7.39 10.01 -5.68
CA ILE A 161 -7.40 8.60 -5.28
C ILE A 161 -8.76 7.94 -5.54
N ILE A 162 -8.78 6.81 -6.24
CA ILE A 162 -9.93 5.89 -6.23
C ILE A 162 -9.76 4.96 -5.03
N ALA A 163 -10.57 5.15 -3.99
CA ALA A 163 -10.53 4.32 -2.81
C ALA A 163 -11.44 3.08 -2.99
N TYR A 164 -10.87 1.89 -2.82
CA TYR A 164 -11.61 0.62 -2.73
C TYR A 164 -11.59 0.08 -1.29
N PRO A 165 -12.33 0.69 -0.34
CA PRO A 165 -12.25 0.30 1.06
C PRO A 165 -12.92 -1.04 1.36
N GLN A 166 -12.18 -1.99 1.93
CA GLN A 166 -12.71 -3.33 2.19
C GLN A 166 -12.78 -3.71 3.67
N TRP A 167 -11.75 -3.45 4.48
CA TRP A 167 -11.69 -3.91 5.88
C TRP A 167 -10.80 -3.01 6.77
N THR A 168 -10.89 -3.24 8.09
CA THR A 168 -10.15 -2.51 9.15
C THR A 168 -10.35 -1.00 9.09
N ASP A 169 -9.26 -0.28 8.88
CA ASP A 169 -9.13 1.15 8.74
C ASP A 169 -9.50 1.64 7.33
N GLN A 170 -9.53 0.77 6.32
CA GLN A 170 -9.78 1.19 4.93
C GLN A 170 -11.15 1.89 4.75
N PRO A 171 -12.28 1.43 5.32
CA PRO A 171 -13.54 2.17 5.27
C PRO A 171 -13.48 3.57 5.86
N THR A 172 -12.68 3.76 6.92
CA THR A 172 -12.42 5.06 7.55
C THR A 172 -11.52 5.91 6.65
N ASN A 173 -10.42 5.35 6.14
CA ASN A 173 -9.50 6.05 5.22
C ASN A 173 -10.23 6.50 3.96
N ALA A 174 -11.07 5.66 3.37
CA ALA A 174 -11.88 6.05 2.22
C ALA A 174 -12.91 7.14 2.58
N LYS A 175 -13.52 7.09 3.77
CA LYS A 175 -14.41 8.15 4.26
C LYS A 175 -13.66 9.48 4.42
N LEU A 176 -12.43 9.46 4.93
CA LEU A 176 -11.57 10.65 5.01
C LEU A 176 -11.21 11.16 3.62
N ILE A 177 -10.76 10.29 2.71
CA ILE A 177 -10.40 10.63 1.33
C ILE A 177 -11.58 11.29 0.58
N THR A 178 -12.79 10.76 0.72
CA THR A 178 -13.97 11.26 -0.02
C THR A 178 -14.63 12.46 0.63
N ASP A 179 -14.81 12.43 1.95
CA ASP A 179 -15.72 13.37 2.64
C ASP A 179 -14.96 14.52 3.30
N VAL A 180 -13.73 14.28 3.77
CA VAL A 180 -12.94 15.27 4.50
C VAL A 180 -11.92 15.92 3.59
N LEU A 181 -11.08 15.11 2.96
CA LEU A 181 -9.99 15.57 2.10
C LEU A 181 -10.49 15.95 0.71
N GLN A 182 -11.59 15.34 0.26
CA GLN A 182 -12.19 15.57 -1.06
C GLN A 182 -11.14 15.46 -2.18
N ILE A 183 -10.31 14.41 -2.12
CA ILE A 183 -9.27 14.11 -3.12
C ILE A 183 -9.56 12.85 -3.91
N GLY A 184 -10.77 12.31 -3.83
CA GLY A 184 -11.03 11.00 -4.39
C GLY A 184 -12.47 10.57 -4.37
N VAL A 185 -12.70 9.40 -4.97
CA VAL A 185 -14.00 8.74 -5.01
C VAL A 185 -13.89 7.37 -4.36
N ARG A 186 -14.99 6.92 -3.76
CA ARG A 186 -15.09 5.62 -3.11
C ARG A 186 -15.92 4.70 -3.98
N LEU A 187 -15.35 3.54 -4.30
CA LEU A 187 -16.06 2.46 -4.96
C LEU A 187 -17.11 1.87 -4.02
N THR A 188 -18.34 1.74 -4.53
CA THR A 188 -19.48 1.17 -3.79
C THR A 188 -19.82 -0.23 -4.27
N LYS A 189 -20.26 -1.10 -3.36
CA LYS A 189 -20.72 -2.45 -3.71
C LYS A 189 -22.21 -2.41 -4.04
N ASN A 190 -22.66 -3.30 -4.92
CA ASN A 190 -24.10 -3.50 -5.16
C ASN A 190 -24.77 -4.15 -3.94
N GLN A 191 -26.10 -4.37 -4.01
CA GLN A 191 -26.89 -4.94 -2.91
C GLN A 191 -26.44 -6.37 -2.51
N GLU A 192 -25.72 -7.06 -3.38
CA GLU A 192 -25.17 -8.41 -3.16
C GLU A 192 -23.73 -8.37 -2.60
N GLY A 193 -23.19 -7.17 -2.34
CA GLY A 193 -21.82 -7.01 -1.83
C GLY A 193 -20.72 -7.17 -2.90
N LEU A 194 -21.09 -7.23 -4.17
CA LEU A 194 -20.18 -7.39 -5.30
C LEU A 194 -19.84 -6.03 -5.93
N LEU A 195 -18.61 -5.90 -6.42
CA LEU A 195 -18.17 -4.73 -7.18
C LEU A 195 -18.41 -4.99 -8.67
N GLY A 196 -19.37 -4.28 -9.27
CA GLY A 196 -19.64 -4.34 -10.71
C GLY A 196 -18.63 -3.50 -11.51
N SER A 197 -18.33 -3.90 -12.74
CA SER A 197 -17.47 -3.14 -13.66
C SER A 197 -17.99 -1.72 -13.92
N GLU A 198 -19.31 -1.54 -13.98
CA GLU A 198 -19.97 -0.25 -14.17
C GLU A 198 -19.60 0.77 -13.09
N GLU A 199 -19.53 0.33 -11.82
CA GLU A 199 -19.17 1.23 -10.71
C GLU A 199 -17.70 1.63 -10.78
N VAL A 200 -16.82 0.71 -11.19
CA VAL A 200 -15.40 1.03 -11.36
C VAL A 200 -15.22 2.02 -12.51
N GLU A 201 -15.91 1.80 -13.63
CA GLU A 201 -15.90 2.72 -14.76
C GLU A 201 -16.38 4.10 -14.37
N LYS A 202 -17.50 4.18 -13.64
CA LYS A 202 -18.04 5.44 -13.13
C LYS A 202 -17.03 6.18 -12.25
N CYS A 203 -16.36 5.49 -11.32
CA CYS A 203 -15.35 6.10 -10.46
C CYS A 203 -14.13 6.60 -11.24
N ILE A 204 -13.65 5.82 -12.23
CA ILE A 204 -12.54 6.23 -13.10
C ILE A 204 -12.92 7.48 -13.89
N GLN A 205 -14.10 7.47 -14.52
CA GLN A 205 -14.59 8.63 -15.27
C GLN A 205 -14.69 9.87 -14.38
N GLU A 206 -15.23 9.71 -13.18
CA GLU A 206 -15.38 10.79 -12.21
C GLU A 206 -14.03 11.44 -11.85
N ILE A 207 -13.00 10.64 -11.58
CA ILE A 207 -11.66 11.15 -11.25
C ILE A 207 -10.97 11.77 -12.47
N MET A 208 -11.08 11.17 -13.65
CA MET A 208 -10.31 11.60 -14.82
C MET A 208 -10.89 12.83 -15.53
N SER A 209 -12.20 12.88 -15.67
CA SER A 209 -12.90 13.88 -16.48
C SER A 209 -14.34 14.15 -16.02
N GLY A 210 -14.71 13.69 -14.83
CA GLY A 210 -16.02 13.95 -14.26
C GLY A 210 -16.16 15.39 -13.76
N PRO A 211 -17.38 15.78 -13.37
CA PRO A 211 -17.68 17.13 -12.92
C PRO A 211 -16.78 17.63 -11.78
N ARG A 212 -16.31 16.74 -10.90
CA ARG A 212 -15.43 17.09 -9.77
C ARG A 212 -13.95 16.77 -10.00
N SER A 213 -13.57 16.31 -11.20
CA SER A 213 -12.18 15.93 -11.49
C SER A 213 -11.17 17.04 -11.17
N GLU A 214 -11.46 18.29 -11.57
CA GLU A 214 -10.59 19.44 -11.30
C GLU A 214 -10.58 19.84 -9.82
N GLU A 215 -11.68 19.64 -9.11
CA GLU A 215 -11.76 19.83 -7.65
C GLU A 215 -10.81 18.87 -6.95
N TYR A 216 -10.86 17.57 -7.28
CA TYR A 216 -9.98 16.57 -6.68
C TYR A 216 -8.51 16.86 -6.94
N LYS A 217 -8.13 17.24 -8.17
CA LYS A 217 -6.75 17.61 -8.51
C LYS A 217 -6.28 18.83 -7.72
N THR A 218 -7.13 19.84 -7.61
CA THR A 218 -6.82 21.06 -6.85
C THR A 218 -6.64 20.77 -5.37
N ASN A 219 -7.52 19.98 -4.78
CA ASN A 219 -7.44 19.61 -3.35
C ASN A 219 -6.22 18.74 -3.06
N ALA A 220 -5.91 17.78 -3.95
CA ALA A 220 -4.71 16.96 -3.82
C ALA A 220 -3.43 17.83 -3.89
N ALA A 221 -3.38 18.80 -4.81
CA ALA A 221 -2.26 19.74 -4.90
C ALA A 221 -2.12 20.62 -3.64
N LYS A 222 -3.23 21.07 -3.04
CA LYS A 222 -3.20 21.82 -1.77
C LYS A 222 -2.67 20.98 -0.61
N LEU A 223 -3.11 19.74 -0.48
CA LEU A 223 -2.62 18.83 0.57
C LEU A 223 -1.14 18.54 0.41
N LYS A 224 -0.67 18.39 -0.83
CA LYS A 224 0.77 18.30 -1.14
C LYS A 224 1.55 19.49 -0.60
N GLU A 225 1.08 20.70 -0.85
CA GLU A 225 1.79 21.90 -0.39
C GLU A 225 1.75 22.02 1.14
N ALA A 226 0.57 21.79 1.74
CA ALA A 226 0.43 21.81 3.20
C ALA A 226 1.33 20.77 3.90
N ALA A 227 1.48 19.58 3.32
CA ALA A 227 2.38 18.57 3.86
C ALA A 227 3.85 19.01 3.79
N ARG A 228 4.27 19.67 2.70
CA ARG A 228 5.63 20.24 2.57
C ARG A 228 5.89 21.34 3.58
N GLU A 229 4.95 22.27 3.75
CA GLU A 229 5.06 23.35 4.73
C GLU A 229 5.10 22.81 6.18
N ALA A 230 4.39 21.72 6.46
CA ALA A 230 4.36 21.12 7.80
C ALA A 230 5.72 20.56 8.22
N VAL A 231 6.49 19.99 7.28
CA VAL A 231 7.79 19.35 7.55
C VAL A 231 9.00 20.27 7.34
N ALA A 232 8.81 21.45 6.77
CA ALA A 232 9.87 22.44 6.60
C ALA A 232 10.35 23.00 7.95
N ASP A 233 11.53 23.63 7.97
CA ASP A 233 12.10 24.31 9.14
C ASP A 233 11.12 25.34 9.72
N GLY A 234 10.85 25.26 11.02
CA GLY A 234 9.84 26.07 11.69
C GLY A 234 8.38 25.68 11.38
N GLY A 235 8.15 24.62 10.60
CA GLY A 235 6.85 24.05 10.27
C GLY A 235 6.16 23.39 11.47
N SER A 236 4.91 22.98 11.32
CA SER A 236 4.15 22.41 12.44
C SER A 236 4.72 21.09 12.96
N SER A 237 5.17 20.21 12.07
CA SER A 237 5.76 18.92 12.44
C SER A 237 7.14 19.11 13.08
N ASP A 238 7.96 19.99 12.51
CA ASP A 238 9.27 20.39 13.05
C ASP A 238 9.16 20.95 14.47
N ARG A 239 8.24 21.90 14.70
CA ARG A 239 7.96 22.44 16.04
C ARG A 239 7.47 21.37 17.03
N ASN A 240 6.62 20.44 16.59
CA ASN A 240 6.15 19.37 17.46
C ASN A 240 7.28 18.43 17.87
N ILE A 241 8.20 18.11 16.95
CA ILE A 241 9.39 17.32 17.26
C ILE A 241 10.28 18.08 18.24
N GLN A 242 10.51 19.38 18.03
CA GLN A 242 11.31 20.18 18.94
C GLN A 242 10.69 20.24 20.34
N LEU A 243 9.38 20.44 20.45
CA LEU A 243 8.67 20.43 21.73
C LEU A 243 8.84 19.09 22.47
N PHE A 244 8.71 17.97 21.75
CA PHE A 244 8.92 16.64 22.32
C PHE A 244 10.37 16.45 22.79
N VAL A 245 11.35 16.89 22.01
CA VAL A 245 12.78 16.84 22.36
C VAL A 245 13.05 17.69 23.60
N ASP A 246 12.51 18.91 23.65
CA ASP A 246 12.67 19.83 24.78
C ASP A 246 12.04 19.25 26.06
N GLU A 247 10.91 18.56 25.97
CA GLU A 247 10.27 17.89 27.11
C GLU A 247 11.12 16.72 27.65
N ILE A 248 11.76 15.95 26.76
CA ILE A 248 12.66 14.86 27.16
C ILE A 248 13.94 15.40 27.77
N ILE A 249 14.56 16.41 27.16
CA ILE A 249 15.82 16.99 27.63
C ILE A 249 15.61 17.83 28.90
N GLY A 250 14.44 18.47 29.04
CA GLY A 250 14.06 19.28 30.21
C GLY A 250 13.67 18.48 31.46
N ASN A 251 13.57 17.15 31.36
CA ASN A 251 13.33 16.24 32.48
C ASN A 251 14.62 15.59 33.04
N CYS A 252 15.78 16.26 32.89
CA CYS A 252 17.04 15.94 33.55
C CYS A 252 17.41 17.01 34.60
#